data_AF-A0A0S8HC28-F1
#
_entry.id   AF-A0A0S8HC28-F1
#
_cell.length_a   1.000
_cell.length_b   1.000
_cell.length_c   1.000
_cell.angle_alpha   90.00
_cell.angle_beta   90.00
_cell.angle_gamma   90.00
#
_symmetry.space_group_name_H-M   'P 1'
#
loop_
_entity.id
_entity.type
_entity.pdbx_description
1 polymer ?
#
loop_
_entity_poly.entity_id
_entity_poly.type
_entity_poly.pdbx_seq_one_letter_code
_entity_poly.pdbx_strand_id
1 'polypeptide(L)'
;MFLIEALVYAGIAAVAGYFLGIISLKGLLWHLKVAGQATEFYPNYLGVFVIYSIGIAVLATVASSLYPIRLASKIVNPSAGRTWQLEVTDQGETAQAEDRWHVQLPFIATTWDEAKAMMVYAYDYLVIHQGERSGRFVCQSPPAGSRTRQVIELAMPVWLAPFERNLTQDTRLRATPAPDAQWWVLSLDLDRRSGPPYLWRRGASVFLDMLCKHLLRWRAATPRQEEDCLKRSDRIFPPQA
;
A
#
# COMPACT_ATOMS: atom_id res chain seq x y z
N MET A 1 -8.87 8.24 19.17
CA MET A 1 -9.84 7.69 20.13
C MET A 1 -9.14 7.01 21.30
N PHE A 2 -8.39 5.91 21.08
CA PHE A 2 -7.72 5.14 22.15
C PHE A 2 -6.88 5.94 23.16
N LEU A 3 -6.13 6.96 22.73
CA LEU A 3 -5.33 7.80 23.64
C LEU A 3 -6.19 8.61 24.62
N ILE A 4 -7.28 9.19 24.13
CA ILE A 4 -8.19 10.02 24.93
C ILE A 4 -8.92 9.14 25.94
N GLU A 5 -9.36 7.96 25.52
CA GLU A 5 -10.01 6.98 26.38
C GLU A 5 -9.06 6.49 27.50
N ALA A 6 -7.81 6.15 27.17
CA ALA A 6 -6.80 5.78 28.15
C ALA A 6 -6.52 6.89 29.16
N LEU A 7 -6.50 8.16 28.72
CA LEU A 7 -6.28 9.30 29.58
C LEU A 7 -7.44 9.52 30.56
N VAL A 8 -8.69 9.39 30.08
CA VAL A 8 -9.89 9.51 30.92
C VAL A 8 -9.92 8.41 31.98
N TYR A 9 -9.66 7.15 31.60
CA TYR A 9 -9.61 6.05 32.57
C TYR A 9 -8.46 6.18 33.56
N ALA A 10 -7.29 6.63 33.10
CA ALA A 10 -6.16 6.89 34.00
C ALA A 10 -6.51 7.95 35.06
N GLY A 11 -7.22 9.02 34.66
CA GLY A 11 -7.70 10.04 35.58
C GLY A 11 -8.69 9.50 36.62
N ILE A 12 -9.71 8.74 36.17
CA ILE A 12 -10.71 8.14 37.07
C ILE A 12 -10.06 7.14 38.03
N ALA A 13 -9.17 6.28 37.52
CA ALA A 13 -8.46 5.29 38.32
C ALA A 13 -7.51 5.93 39.34
N ALA A 14 -6.84 7.03 38.99
CA ALA A 14 -5.96 7.77 39.90
C ALA A 14 -6.74 8.32 41.10
N VAL A 15 -7.90 8.93 40.87
CA VAL A 15 -8.76 9.45 41.94
C VAL A 15 -9.30 8.31 42.81
N ALA A 16 -9.83 7.26 42.20
CA ALA A 16 -10.36 6.11 42.93
C ALA A 16 -9.28 5.40 43.76
N GLY A 17 -8.09 5.20 43.17
CA GLY A 17 -6.94 4.58 43.83
C GLY A 17 -6.42 5.40 45.01
N TYR A 18 -6.45 6.73 44.91
CA TYR A 18 -6.10 7.61 46.03
C TYR A 18 -7.05 7.44 47.22
N PHE A 19 -8.37 7.44 46.99
CA PHE A 19 -9.34 7.20 48.06
C PHE A 19 -9.19 5.81 48.68
N LEU A 20 -9.02 4.77 47.86
CA LEU A 20 -8.74 3.41 48.33
C LEU A 20 -7.48 3.36 49.19
N GLY A 21 -6.40 4.02 48.77
CA GLY A 21 -5.15 4.09 49.53
C GLY A 21 -5.32 4.72 50.91
N ILE A 22 -6.11 5.80 51.01
CA ILE A 22 -6.42 6.43 52.31
C ILE A 22 -7.23 5.48 53.20
N ILE A 23 -8.25 4.82 52.65
CA ILE A 23 -9.10 3.89 53.39
C ILE A 23 -8.26 2.71 53.91
N SER A 24 -7.43 2.11 53.05
CA SER A 24 -6.52 1.02 53.42
C SER A 24 -5.53 1.45 54.49
N LEU A 25 -4.95 2.65 54.38
CA LEU A 25 -4.00 3.17 55.38
C LEU A 25 -4.69 3.40 56.73
N LYS A 26 -5.90 3.99 56.74
CA LYS A 26 -6.69 4.16 57.97
C LYS A 26 -7.05 2.82 58.61
N GLY A 27 -7.45 1.84 57.80
CA GLY A 27 -7.74 0.48 58.27
C GLY A 27 -6.51 -0.19 58.90
N LEU A 28 -5.34 -0.07 58.26
CA LEU A 28 -4.08 -0.58 58.78
C LEU A 28 -3.70 0.09 60.12
N LEU A 29 -3.77 1.42 60.19
CA LEU A 29 -3.46 2.17 61.41
C LEU A 29 -4.43 1.83 62.55
N TRP A 30 -5.72 1.64 62.23
CA TRP A 30 -6.70 1.19 63.20
C TRP A 30 -6.37 -0.20 63.75
N HIS A 31 -6.03 -1.16 62.87
CA HIS A 31 -5.62 -2.50 63.26
C HIS A 31 -4.37 -2.49 64.16
N LEU A 32 -3.34 -1.72 63.80
CA LEU A 32 -2.10 -1.59 64.58
C LEU A 32 -2.34 -0.92 65.95
N LYS A 33 -3.29 0.01 66.03
CA LYS A 33 -3.69 0.65 67.29
C LYS A 33 -4.37 -0.33 68.24
N VAL A 34 -5.25 -1.19 67.73
CA VAL A 34 -5.89 -2.25 68.50
C VAL A 34 -4.88 -3.31 68.97
N ALA A 35 -3.85 -3.59 68.17
CA ALA A 35 -2.77 -4.52 68.51
C ALA A 35 -1.75 -3.99 69.54
N GLY A 36 -1.94 -2.78 70.07
CA GLY A 36 -1.08 -2.21 71.12
C GLY A 36 0.30 -1.70 70.67
N GLN A 37 0.58 -1.69 69.37
CA GLN A 37 1.86 -1.24 68.78
C GLN A 37 1.84 0.24 68.35
N ALA A 38 0.96 1.05 68.95
CA ALA A 38 0.64 2.38 68.44
C ALA A 38 1.73 3.43 68.75
N THR A 39 2.57 3.76 67.78
CA THR A 39 3.17 5.09 67.65
C THR A 39 2.19 6.04 66.97
N GLU A 40 2.08 7.29 67.43
CA GLU A 40 1.28 8.33 66.78
C GLU A 40 1.87 8.69 65.41
N PHE A 41 1.46 7.95 64.37
CA PHE A 41 1.85 8.20 63.00
C PHE A 41 0.84 9.12 62.33
N TYR A 42 1.28 10.30 61.93
CA TYR A 42 0.49 11.28 61.19
C TYR A 42 0.83 11.23 59.70
N PRO A 43 0.05 10.49 58.88
CA PRO A 43 0.32 10.40 57.45
C PRO A 43 0.08 11.73 56.73
N ASN A 44 1.02 12.14 55.89
CA ASN A 44 0.86 13.28 55.00
C ASN A 44 0.15 12.87 53.71
N TYR A 45 -1.13 13.17 53.62
CA TYR A 45 -1.98 12.85 52.47
C TYR A 45 -1.69 13.71 51.22
N LEU A 46 -1.07 14.88 51.40
CA LEU A 46 -0.69 15.82 50.34
C LEU A 46 0.84 15.83 50.14
N GLY A 47 1.48 14.69 50.35
CA GLY A 47 2.93 14.56 50.19
C GLY A 47 3.38 14.43 48.73
N VAL A 48 4.62 14.84 48.44
CA VAL A 48 5.27 14.70 47.13
C VAL A 48 5.28 13.24 46.64
N PHE A 49 5.40 12.28 47.56
CA PHE A 49 5.34 10.85 47.22
C PHE A 49 4.00 10.41 46.65
N VAL A 50 2.89 10.99 47.10
CA VAL A 50 1.54 10.70 46.55
C VAL A 50 1.47 11.17 45.09
N ILE A 51 2.01 12.36 44.82
CA ILE A 51 2.08 12.91 43.46
C ILE A 51 2.91 12.00 42.56
N TYR A 52 4.06 11.51 43.03
CA TYR A 52 4.88 10.56 42.27
C TYR A 52 4.16 9.24 42.02
N SER A 53 3.48 8.66 43.02
CA SER A 53 2.72 7.41 42.85
C SER A 53 1.61 7.56 41.81
N ILE A 54 0.83 8.64 41.86
CA ILE A 54 -0.21 8.92 40.88
C ILE A 54 0.40 9.15 39.49
N GLY A 55 1.47 9.94 39.41
CA GLY A 55 2.17 10.24 38.16
C GLY A 55 2.68 8.97 37.48
N ILE A 56 3.32 8.06 38.23
CA ILE A 56 3.82 6.78 37.73
C ILE A 56 2.66 5.89 37.27
N ALA A 57 1.55 5.82 38.01
CA ALA A 57 0.39 5.03 37.63
C ALA A 57 -0.22 5.52 36.30
N VAL A 58 -0.42 6.84 36.15
CA VAL A 58 -0.93 7.44 34.91
C VAL A 58 0.04 7.21 33.74
N LEU A 59 1.35 7.39 33.96
CA LEU A 59 2.38 7.11 32.95
C LEU A 59 2.34 5.65 32.49
N ALA A 60 2.22 4.70 33.42
CA ALA A 60 2.15 3.28 33.11
C ALA A 60 0.91 2.97 32.24
N THR A 61 -0.26 3.54 32.57
CA THR A 61 -1.48 3.37 31.78
C THR A 61 -1.34 3.95 30.37
N VAL A 62 -0.81 5.17 30.24
CA VAL A 62 -0.61 5.81 28.93
C VAL A 62 0.41 5.03 28.09
N ALA A 63 1.53 4.61 28.70
CA ALA A 63 2.56 3.83 28.02
C ALA A 63 2.03 2.49 27.49
N SER A 64 1.15 1.82 28.24
CA SER A 64 0.48 0.59 27.78
C SER A 64 -0.39 0.84 26.54
N SER A 65 -1.09 1.98 26.48
CA SER A 65 -1.92 2.34 25.33
C SER A 65 -1.13 2.74 24.08
N LEU A 66 0.15 3.11 24.21
CA LEU A 66 0.99 3.50 23.06
C LEU A 66 1.24 2.33 22.10
N TYR A 67 1.32 1.10 22.60
CA TYR A 67 1.56 -0.09 21.78
C TYR A 67 0.43 -0.33 20.76
N PRO A 68 -0.86 -0.48 21.17
CA PRO A 68 -1.95 -0.69 20.22
C PRO A 68 -2.17 0.51 19.30
N ILE A 69 -1.93 1.74 19.75
CA ILE A 69 -2.00 2.93 18.88
C ILE A 69 -1.02 2.80 17.72
N ARG A 70 0.24 2.43 17.98
CA ARG A 70 1.24 2.26 16.92
C ARG A 70 0.88 1.12 15.96
N LEU A 71 0.35 0.02 16.48
CA LEU A 71 -0.08 -1.11 15.66
C LEU A 71 -1.28 -0.73 14.77
N ALA A 72 -2.30 -0.09 15.34
CA ALA A 72 -3.47 0.36 14.61
C ALA A 72 -3.12 1.38 13.52
N SER A 73 -2.21 2.33 13.80
CA SER A 73 -1.75 3.29 12.79
C SER A 73 -1.06 2.62 11.59
N LYS A 74 -0.34 1.52 11.81
CA LYS A 74 0.30 0.75 10.72
C LYS A 74 -0.74 -0.01 9.89
N ILE A 75 -1.76 -0.58 10.53
CA ILE A 75 -2.81 -1.36 9.85
C ILE A 75 -3.73 -0.43 9.03
N VAL A 76 -4.10 0.72 9.59
CA VAL A 76 -5.05 1.67 8.96
C VAL A 76 -4.43 2.46 7.82
N ASN A 77 -3.09 2.50 7.70
CA ASN A 77 -2.41 3.14 6.57
C ASN A 77 -1.83 2.10 5.59
N PRO A 78 -2.67 1.38 4.82
CA PRO A 78 -2.21 0.40 3.83
C PRO A 78 -1.44 1.06 2.67
N SER A 79 -1.48 2.39 2.56
CA SER A 79 -0.71 3.13 1.54
C SER A 79 0.81 3.03 1.74
N ALA A 80 1.27 2.78 2.97
CA ALA A 80 2.71 2.59 3.27
C ALA A 80 3.24 1.23 2.78
N GLY A 81 2.38 0.22 2.67
CA GLY A 81 2.69 -1.10 2.10
C GLY A 81 2.46 -1.18 0.59
N ARG A 82 1.97 -0.10 -0.05
CA ARG A 82 1.64 -0.03 -1.49
C ARG A 82 2.89 0.11 -2.37
N THR A 83 3.94 -0.62 -2.04
CA THR A 83 4.97 -0.97 -3.01
C THR A 83 4.54 -2.34 -3.51
N TRP A 84 4.26 -2.49 -4.80
CA TRP A 84 3.83 -3.76 -5.41
C TRP A 84 4.66 -4.93 -4.87
N GLN A 85 4.10 -5.68 -3.92
CA GLN A 85 4.70 -6.90 -3.40
C GLN A 85 4.28 -7.97 -4.38
N LEU A 86 5.23 -8.43 -5.19
CA LEU A 86 5.00 -9.57 -6.07
C LEU A 86 4.68 -10.75 -5.18
N GLU A 87 3.51 -11.35 -5.39
CA GLU A 87 3.27 -12.73 -5.00
C GLU A 87 4.23 -13.55 -5.85
N VAL A 88 5.43 -13.81 -5.33
CA VAL A 88 6.30 -14.86 -5.84
C VAL A 88 5.49 -16.13 -5.67
N THR A 89 4.91 -16.61 -6.78
CA THR A 89 4.26 -17.91 -6.79
C THR A 89 5.32 -18.92 -6.35
N ASP A 90 5.09 -19.58 -5.21
CA ASP A 90 5.96 -20.57 -4.57
C ASP A 90 6.09 -21.87 -5.40
N GLN A 91 6.55 -21.75 -6.64
CA GLN A 91 6.89 -22.88 -7.50
C GLN A 91 8.32 -22.71 -8.04
N GLY A 92 9.30 -23.08 -7.22
CA GLY A 92 10.49 -23.82 -7.64
C GLY A 92 11.57 -23.16 -8.52
N GLU A 93 11.42 -21.94 -9.03
CA GLU A 93 12.35 -21.35 -10.03
C GLU A 93 12.99 -20.03 -9.56
N THR A 94 13.72 -20.10 -8.45
CA THR A 94 14.23 -18.95 -7.69
C THR A 94 15.31 -18.11 -8.41
N ALA A 95 15.72 -18.47 -9.64
CA ALA A 95 16.66 -17.69 -10.46
C ALA A 95 16.03 -17.10 -11.74
N GLN A 96 14.93 -17.67 -12.25
CA GLN A 96 14.23 -17.13 -13.44
C GLN A 96 13.19 -16.06 -13.08
N ALA A 97 12.71 -16.06 -11.84
CA ALA A 97 11.80 -15.04 -11.31
C ALA A 97 12.47 -13.66 -11.08
N GLU A 98 13.80 -13.55 -11.12
CA GLU A 98 14.47 -12.25 -10.90
C GLU A 98 14.36 -11.31 -12.11
N ASP A 99 14.18 -11.84 -13.32
CA ASP A 99 14.23 -11.07 -14.57
C ASP A 99 12.88 -10.93 -15.27
N ARG A 100 11.86 -11.66 -14.83
CA ARG A 100 10.52 -11.60 -15.41
C ARG A 100 9.49 -11.30 -14.34
N TRP A 101 8.72 -10.24 -14.53
CA TRP A 101 7.58 -9.91 -13.68
C TRP A 101 6.29 -10.05 -14.47
N HIS A 102 5.39 -10.89 -13.98
CA HIS A 102 4.00 -10.94 -14.42
C HIS A 102 3.15 -10.28 -13.33
N VAL A 103 2.42 -9.23 -13.68
CA VAL A 103 1.57 -8.51 -12.74
C VAL A 103 0.17 -8.36 -13.33
N GLN A 104 -0.83 -8.90 -12.64
CA GLN A 104 -2.23 -8.59 -12.96
C GLN A 104 -2.58 -7.22 -12.39
N LEU A 105 -3.03 -6.31 -13.25
CA LEU A 105 -3.42 -4.97 -12.84
C LEU A 105 -4.85 -5.00 -12.26
N PRO A 106 -5.17 -4.15 -11.26
CA PRO A 106 -6.49 -4.07 -10.65
C PRO A 106 -7.50 -3.32 -11.54
N PHE A 107 -7.46 -3.54 -12.85
CA PHE A 107 -8.37 -2.97 -13.83
C PHE A 107 -9.10 -4.09 -14.57
N ILE A 108 -10.42 -3.95 -14.57
CA ILE A 108 -11.35 -4.91 -15.14
C ILE A 108 -12.17 -4.16 -16.18
N ALA A 109 -12.27 -4.72 -17.38
CA ALA A 109 -13.19 -4.27 -18.40
C ALA A 109 -14.37 -5.24 -18.50
N THR A 110 -15.58 -4.72 -18.44
CA THR A 110 -16.81 -5.53 -18.44
C THR A 110 -17.20 -5.94 -19.85
N THR A 111 -16.81 -5.15 -20.85
CA THR A 111 -17.09 -5.41 -22.26
C THR A 111 -15.82 -5.47 -23.09
N TRP A 112 -15.89 -6.15 -24.22
CA TRP A 112 -14.78 -6.23 -25.17
C TRP A 112 -14.42 -4.86 -25.77
N ASP A 113 -15.43 -4.01 -25.98
CA ASP A 113 -15.25 -2.66 -26.49
C ASP A 113 -14.54 -1.78 -25.46
N GLU A 114 -14.94 -1.85 -24.18
CA GLU A 114 -14.25 -1.17 -23.09
C GLU A 114 -12.79 -1.62 -23.00
N ALA A 115 -12.51 -2.93 -23.13
CA ALA A 115 -11.15 -3.46 -23.14
C ALA A 115 -10.30 -2.89 -24.28
N LYS A 116 -10.86 -2.80 -25.50
CA LYS A 116 -10.19 -2.15 -26.65
C LYS A 116 -9.91 -0.68 -26.37
N ALA A 117 -10.89 0.04 -25.84
CA ALA A 117 -10.77 1.47 -25.57
C ALA A 117 -9.69 1.75 -24.50
N MET A 118 -9.68 0.96 -23.43
CA MET A 118 -8.63 0.99 -22.39
C MET A 118 -7.24 0.73 -22.96
N MET A 119 -7.11 -0.23 -23.87
CA MET A 119 -5.83 -0.54 -24.52
C MET A 119 -5.38 0.58 -25.46
N VAL A 120 -6.30 1.24 -26.20
CA VAL A 120 -5.98 2.44 -26.99
C VAL A 120 -5.55 3.60 -26.08
N TYR A 121 -6.20 3.78 -24.94
CA TYR A 121 -5.82 4.80 -23.97
C TYR A 121 -4.41 4.55 -23.41
N ALA A 122 -4.10 3.30 -23.07
CA ALA A 122 -2.74 2.90 -22.67
C ALA A 122 -1.72 3.12 -23.80
N TYR A 123 -2.08 2.81 -25.05
CA TYR A 123 -1.25 3.06 -26.21
C TYR A 123 -0.87 4.54 -26.34
N ASP A 124 -1.84 5.45 -26.27
CA ASP A 124 -1.61 6.89 -26.40
C ASP A 124 -0.64 7.41 -25.34
N TYR A 125 -0.79 6.94 -24.09
CA TYR A 125 0.12 7.28 -23.00
C TYR A 125 1.56 6.83 -23.29
N LEU A 126 1.73 5.60 -23.75
CA LEU A 126 3.05 5.03 -24.04
C LEU A 126 3.68 5.69 -25.27
N VAL A 127 2.87 6.12 -26.24
CA VAL A 127 3.33 6.88 -27.40
C VAL A 127 3.85 8.26 -27.02
N ILE A 128 3.17 8.96 -26.10
CA ILE A 128 3.62 10.27 -25.62
C ILE A 128 4.99 10.17 -24.93
N HIS A 129 5.29 9.05 -24.29
CA HIS A 129 6.57 8.80 -23.61
C HIS A 129 7.67 8.26 -24.55
N GLN A 130 7.51 8.41 -25.86
CA GLN A 130 8.58 8.17 -26.83
C GLN A 130 9.56 9.35 -26.88
N GLY A 131 10.85 9.07 -26.77
CA GLY A 131 11.92 10.06 -27.01
C GLY A 131 12.21 11.07 -25.88
N GLU A 132 11.33 11.25 -24.91
CA GLU A 132 11.53 12.23 -23.83
C GLU A 132 12.46 11.68 -22.70
N ARG A 133 13.77 11.89 -22.85
CA ARG A 133 14.81 11.44 -21.89
C ARG A 133 14.81 12.16 -20.52
N SER A 134 13.82 13.01 -20.24
CA SER A 134 13.66 13.69 -18.94
C SER A 134 12.67 12.94 -18.00
N GLY A 135 11.92 11.98 -18.54
CA GLY A 135 10.96 11.19 -17.78
C GLY A 135 11.59 10.09 -16.92
N ARG A 136 10.75 9.41 -16.12
CA ARG A 136 11.17 8.24 -15.31
C ARG A 136 11.30 6.95 -16.15
N PHE A 137 10.75 6.92 -17.36
CA PHE A 137 10.91 5.86 -18.35
C PHE A 137 10.77 6.46 -19.76
N VAL A 138 11.28 5.75 -20.78
CA VAL A 138 11.20 6.11 -22.19
C VAL A 138 10.86 4.87 -23.01
N CYS A 139 9.86 4.96 -23.89
CA CYS A 139 9.59 3.92 -24.88
C CYS A 139 10.59 4.05 -26.04
N GLN A 140 11.35 3.00 -26.32
CA GLN A 140 12.39 3.04 -27.38
C GLN A 140 11.81 2.92 -28.79
N SER A 141 10.66 2.24 -28.91
CA SER A 141 9.91 2.14 -30.16
C SER A 141 8.43 2.35 -29.88
N PRO A 142 7.63 2.67 -30.92
CA PRO A 142 6.18 2.69 -30.77
C PRO A 142 5.66 1.33 -30.31
N PRO A 143 4.61 1.30 -29.47
CA PRO A 143 3.95 0.05 -29.09
C PRO A 143 3.47 -0.70 -30.33
N ALA A 144 3.86 -1.95 -30.46
CA ALA A 144 3.28 -2.85 -31.44
C ALA A 144 1.97 -3.41 -30.86
N GLY A 145 0.85 -3.02 -31.44
CA GLY A 145 -0.46 -3.56 -31.13
C GLY A 145 -0.72 -4.84 -31.91
N SER A 146 -1.25 -5.86 -31.23
CA SER A 146 -1.74 -7.07 -31.87
C SER A 146 -3.06 -7.53 -31.25
N ARG A 147 -3.89 -8.19 -32.06
CA ARG A 147 -5.15 -8.78 -31.62
C ARG A 147 -5.24 -10.22 -32.07
N THR A 148 -5.42 -11.13 -31.12
CA THR A 148 -5.60 -12.57 -31.38
C THR A 148 -6.85 -13.04 -30.66
N ARG A 149 -7.92 -13.31 -31.42
CA ARG A 149 -9.25 -13.63 -30.88
C ARG A 149 -9.75 -12.55 -29.90
N GLN A 150 -9.91 -12.91 -28.62
CA GLN A 150 -10.34 -12.04 -27.53
C GLN A 150 -9.16 -11.54 -26.67
N VAL A 151 -7.94 -11.56 -27.20
CA VAL A 151 -6.75 -11.03 -26.54
C VAL A 151 -6.22 -9.82 -27.32
N ILE A 152 -5.94 -8.74 -26.60
CA ILE A 152 -5.28 -7.55 -27.13
C ILE A 152 -3.94 -7.43 -26.44
N GLU A 153 -2.88 -7.22 -27.21
CA GLU A 153 -1.53 -7.05 -26.69
C GLU A 153 -0.90 -5.75 -27.22
N LEU A 154 -0.13 -5.09 -26.35
CA LEU A 154 0.77 -4.00 -26.66
C LEU A 154 2.17 -4.38 -26.21
N ALA A 155 3.08 -4.57 -27.17
CA ALA A 155 4.46 -4.92 -26.91
C ALA A 155 5.39 -3.75 -27.23
N MET A 156 6.32 -3.41 -26.32
CA MET A 156 7.37 -2.43 -26.58
C MET A 156 8.61 -2.61 -25.70
N PRO A 157 9.80 -2.26 -26.21
CA PRO A 157 10.98 -2.04 -25.40
C PRO A 157 10.90 -0.71 -24.63
N VAL A 158 11.15 -0.77 -23.33
CA VAL A 158 11.14 0.39 -22.41
C VAL A 158 12.51 0.54 -21.76
N TRP A 159 13.00 1.77 -21.72
CA TRP A 159 14.18 2.17 -20.98
C TRP A 159 13.76 2.84 -19.67
N LEU A 160 14.24 2.33 -18.54
CA LEU A 160 13.94 2.85 -17.20
C LEU A 160 15.04 3.80 -16.71
N ALA A 161 14.66 4.83 -15.96
CA ALA A 161 15.62 5.67 -15.24
C ALA A 161 16.22 4.91 -14.03
N PRO A 162 17.50 5.16 -13.66
CA PRO A 162 18.46 6.07 -14.30
C PRO A 162 19.03 5.51 -15.62
N PHE A 163 18.95 6.31 -16.69
CA PHE A 163 19.33 5.89 -18.05
C PHE A 163 20.81 5.53 -18.19
N GLU A 164 21.68 6.16 -17.39
CA GLU A 164 23.13 5.89 -17.34
C GLU A 164 23.46 4.43 -17.02
N ARG A 165 22.57 3.73 -16.31
CA ARG A 165 22.75 2.32 -15.95
C ARG A 165 22.23 1.34 -17.00
N ASN A 166 21.79 1.84 -18.17
CA ASN A 166 21.26 1.07 -19.28
C ASN A 166 20.21 0.02 -18.85
N LEU A 167 19.21 0.44 -18.07
CA LEU A 167 18.14 -0.42 -17.58
C LEU A 167 17.06 -0.59 -18.65
N THR A 168 17.18 -1.62 -19.50
CA THR A 168 16.19 -1.88 -20.56
C THR A 168 15.36 -3.11 -20.23
N GLN A 169 14.08 -3.08 -20.64
CA GLN A 169 13.14 -4.17 -20.46
C GLN A 169 12.21 -4.28 -21.67
N ASP A 170 11.75 -5.48 -21.97
CA ASP A 170 10.63 -5.71 -22.87
C ASP A 170 9.35 -5.70 -22.04
N THR A 171 8.38 -4.90 -22.45
CA THR A 171 7.09 -4.73 -21.76
C THR A 171 5.97 -5.22 -22.67
N ARG A 172 5.10 -6.08 -22.15
CA ARG A 172 3.89 -6.54 -22.83
C ARG A 172 2.68 -6.27 -21.93
N LEU A 173 1.79 -5.39 -22.38
CA LEU A 173 0.51 -5.16 -21.74
C LEU A 173 -0.54 -5.97 -22.48
N ARG A 174 -1.27 -6.84 -21.78
CA ARG A 174 -2.25 -7.75 -22.35
C ARG A 174 -3.61 -7.57 -21.69
N ALA A 175 -4.67 -7.49 -22.49
CA ALA A 175 -6.05 -7.64 -22.03
C ALA A 175 -6.54 -9.03 -22.43
N THR A 176 -6.78 -9.89 -21.45
CA THR A 176 -7.20 -11.29 -21.65
C THR A 176 -8.55 -11.54 -20.96
N PRO A 177 -9.43 -12.38 -21.53
CA PRO A 177 -10.67 -12.76 -20.85
C PRO A 177 -10.33 -13.56 -19.60
N ALA A 178 -11.04 -13.30 -18.51
CA ALA A 178 -10.92 -14.09 -17.30
C ALA A 178 -11.39 -15.54 -17.55
N PRO A 179 -10.72 -16.58 -17.03
CA PRO A 179 -11.04 -17.98 -17.31
C PRO A 179 -12.49 -18.36 -17.02
N ASP A 180 -13.08 -17.78 -15.96
CA ASP A 180 -14.42 -18.11 -15.47
C ASP A 180 -15.42 -16.93 -15.56
N ALA A 181 -15.09 -15.88 -16.31
CA ALA A 181 -15.95 -14.70 -16.32
C ALA A 181 -15.98 -13.94 -17.65
N GLN A 182 -17.09 -13.26 -17.89
CA GLN A 182 -17.35 -12.43 -19.08
C GLN A 182 -16.68 -11.05 -19.01
N TRP A 183 -15.56 -10.93 -18.29
CA TRP A 183 -14.80 -9.68 -18.17
C TRP A 183 -13.33 -9.90 -18.52
N TRP A 184 -12.67 -8.82 -18.92
CA TRP A 184 -11.26 -8.82 -19.32
C TRP A 184 -10.41 -8.25 -18.20
N VAL A 185 -9.28 -8.91 -17.96
CA VAL A 185 -8.27 -8.49 -16.99
C VAL A 185 -7.09 -7.91 -17.76
N LEU A 186 -6.57 -6.78 -17.29
CA LEU A 186 -5.30 -6.26 -17.79
C LEU A 186 -4.16 -6.91 -17.01
N SER A 187 -3.18 -7.45 -17.73
CA SER A 187 -1.95 -8.01 -17.17
C SER A 187 -0.74 -7.38 -17.86
N LEU A 188 0.34 -7.25 -17.10
CA LEU A 188 1.58 -6.65 -17.54
C LEU A 188 2.72 -7.65 -17.34
N ASP A 189 3.40 -8.00 -18.43
CA ASP A 189 4.63 -8.77 -18.40
C ASP A 189 5.82 -7.85 -18.66
N LEU A 190 6.82 -7.92 -17.78
CA LEU A 190 8.07 -7.19 -17.88
C LEU A 190 9.20 -8.21 -17.92
N ASP A 191 10.04 -8.16 -18.95
CA ASP A 191 11.23 -9.01 -19.09
C ASP A 191 12.48 -8.13 -19.13
N ARG A 192 13.37 -8.27 -18.16
CA ARG A 192 14.60 -7.49 -18.05
C ARG A 192 15.57 -7.88 -19.16
N ARG A 193 15.96 -6.90 -19.97
CA ARG A 193 16.92 -7.09 -21.08
C ARG A 193 18.33 -6.72 -20.67
N SER A 194 18.49 -5.64 -19.88
CA SER A 194 19.81 -5.20 -19.42
C SER A 194 19.75 -4.44 -18.10
N GLY A 195 20.90 -4.36 -17.43
CA GLY A 195 21.09 -3.59 -16.21
C GLY A 195 20.93 -4.40 -14.91
N PRO A 196 21.36 -3.89 -13.75
CA PRO A 196 21.34 -4.65 -12.50
C PRO A 196 19.92 -5.02 -12.03
N PRO A 197 19.64 -6.26 -11.60
CA PRO A 197 18.30 -6.70 -11.20
C PRO A 197 17.64 -5.84 -10.12
N TYR A 198 18.38 -5.47 -9.06
CA TYR A 198 17.82 -4.65 -7.97
C TYR A 198 17.39 -3.24 -8.42
N LEU A 199 18.11 -2.63 -9.37
CA LEU A 199 17.73 -1.33 -9.94
C LEU A 199 16.55 -1.47 -10.90
N TRP A 200 16.55 -2.53 -11.71
CA TRP A 200 15.43 -2.85 -12.60
C TRP A 200 14.15 -3.03 -11.80
N ARG A 201 14.15 -3.81 -10.72
CA ARG A 201 12.98 -3.99 -9.84
C ARG A 201 12.39 -2.65 -9.39
N ARG A 202 13.24 -1.75 -8.91
CA ARG A 202 12.81 -0.40 -8.47
C ARG A 202 12.25 0.42 -9.64
N GLY A 203 12.89 0.40 -10.80
CA GLY A 203 12.44 1.10 -12.00
C GLY A 203 11.12 0.54 -12.54
N ALA A 204 10.97 -0.79 -12.55
CA ALA A 204 9.77 -1.51 -12.97
C ALA A 204 8.58 -1.20 -12.05
N SER A 205 8.77 -1.17 -10.72
CA SER A 205 7.71 -0.74 -9.79
C SER A 205 7.26 0.70 -10.02
N VAL A 206 8.20 1.59 -10.35
CA VAL A 206 7.94 3.00 -10.65
C VAL A 206 7.18 3.14 -11.98
N PHE A 207 7.57 2.39 -13.01
CA PHE A 207 6.86 2.29 -14.28
C PHE A 207 5.42 1.80 -14.11
N LEU A 208 5.24 0.70 -13.37
CA LEU A 208 3.94 0.11 -13.05
C LEU A 208 3.02 1.10 -12.31
N ASP A 209 3.54 1.81 -11.30
CA ASP A 209 2.80 2.85 -10.57
C ASP A 209 2.34 3.99 -11.50
N MET A 210 3.20 4.46 -12.41
CA MET A 210 2.83 5.50 -13.38
C MET A 210 1.76 5.01 -14.37
N LEU A 211 1.91 3.80 -14.91
CA LEU A 211 0.92 3.21 -15.82
C LEU A 211 -0.43 3.04 -15.11
N CYS A 212 -0.44 2.55 -13.88
CA CYS A 212 -1.66 2.39 -13.10
C CYS A 212 -2.31 3.74 -12.75
N LYS A 213 -1.52 4.76 -12.39
CA LYS A 213 -2.04 6.11 -12.17
C LYS A 213 -2.67 6.71 -13.42
N HIS A 214 -2.11 6.43 -14.58
CA HIS A 214 -2.70 6.84 -15.85
C HIS A 214 -4.02 6.11 -16.10
N LEU A 215 -4.03 4.77 -16.01
CA LEU A 215 -5.23 3.95 -16.19
C LEU A 215 -6.33 4.24 -15.16
N LEU A 216 -6.00 4.68 -13.95
CA LEU A 216 -7.01 5.14 -12.98
C LEU A 216 -7.84 6.32 -13.50
N ARG A 217 -7.26 7.18 -14.35
CA ARG A 217 -7.99 8.30 -14.97
C ARG A 217 -9.01 7.82 -15.99
N TRP A 218 -8.82 6.64 -16.58
CA TRP A 218 -9.78 6.04 -17.49
C TRP A 218 -11.15 5.82 -16.84
N ARG A 219 -11.21 5.52 -15.53
CA ARG A 219 -12.49 5.36 -14.82
C ARG A 219 -13.36 6.63 -14.80
N ALA A 220 -12.77 7.79 -15.06
CA ALA A 220 -13.48 9.06 -15.18
C ALA A 220 -13.68 9.49 -16.64
N ALA A 221 -13.41 8.60 -17.62
CA ALA A 221 -13.58 8.90 -19.03
C ALA A 221 -15.06 9.07 -19.38
N THR A 222 -15.31 9.99 -20.32
CA THR A 222 -16.67 10.24 -20.85
C THR A 222 -16.99 9.25 -21.98
N PRO A 223 -18.27 8.84 -22.19
CA PRO A 223 -18.63 7.92 -23.28
C PRO A 223 -18.12 8.34 -24.66
N ARG A 224 -18.06 9.65 -24.93
CA ARG A 224 -17.48 10.19 -26.18
C ARG A 224 -16.00 9.85 -26.35
N GLN A 225 -15.21 9.85 -25.28
CA GLN A 225 -13.78 9.48 -25.34
C GLN A 225 -13.62 7.98 -25.62
N GLU A 226 -14.50 7.16 -25.05
CA GLU A 226 -14.54 5.72 -25.32
C GLU A 226 -14.81 5.44 -26.80
N GLU A 227 -15.82 6.09 -27.39
CA GLU A 227 -16.14 5.98 -28.82
C GLU A 227 -14.96 6.39 -29.72
N ASP A 228 -14.27 7.47 -29.37
CA ASP A 228 -13.13 7.95 -30.16
C ASP A 228 -11.93 6.98 -30.07
N CYS A 229 -11.69 6.38 -28.90
CA CYS A 229 -10.73 5.30 -28.74
C CYS A 229 -11.12 4.06 -29.54
N LEU A 230 -12.40 3.68 -29.53
CA LEU A 230 -12.92 2.52 -30.27
C LEU A 230 -12.72 2.65 -31.78
N LYS A 231 -13.02 3.82 -32.36
CA LYS A 231 -12.80 4.08 -33.80
C LYS A 231 -11.34 3.90 -34.21
N ARG A 232 -10.41 4.17 -33.31
CA ARG A 232 -8.96 4.03 -33.54
C ARG A 232 -8.44 2.63 -33.28
N SER A 233 -9.17 1.81 -32.53
CA SER A 233 -8.73 0.49 -32.08
C SER A 233 -8.36 -0.44 -33.23
N ASP A 234 -9.17 -0.50 -34.29
CA ASP A 234 -8.92 -1.40 -35.44
C ASP A 234 -7.68 -1.00 -36.25
N ARG A 235 -7.27 0.28 -36.21
CA ARG A 235 -6.02 0.74 -36.84
C ARG A 235 -4.79 0.38 -36.01
N ILE A 236 -4.91 0.42 -34.68
CA ILE A 236 -3.80 0.21 -33.75
C ILE A 236 -3.58 -1.30 -33.51
N PHE A 237 -4.66 -2.08 -33.52
CA PHE A 237 -4.67 -3.51 -33.23
C PHE A 237 -5.13 -4.31 -34.46
N PRO A 238 -4.27 -4.48 -35.47
CA PRO A 238 -4.61 -5.32 -36.60
C PRO A 238 -4.85 -6.77 -36.13
N PRO A 239 -5.85 -7.48 -36.71
CA PRO A 239 -6.04 -8.89 -36.44
C PRO A 239 -4.79 -9.66 -36.90
N GLN A 240 -4.22 -10.47 -36.01
CA GLN A 240 -3.25 -11.47 -36.42
C GLN A 240 -4.01 -12.58 -37.18
N ALA A 241 -3.56 -12.86 -38.41
CA ALA A 241 -4.11 -13.90 -39.28
C ALA A 241 -3.86 -15.30 -38.69
#